data_AF-A0A1I6EHZ0-F1
#
_entry.id   AF-A0A1I6EHZ0-F1
#
_cell.length_a   1.000
_cell.length_b   1.000
_cell.length_c   1.000
_cell.angle_alpha   90.00
_cell.angle_beta   90.00
_cell.angle_gamma   90.00
#
_symmetry.space_group_name_H-M   'P 1'
#
loop_
_entity.id
_entity.type
_entity.pdbx_description
1 polymer ?
#
loop_
_entity_poly.entity_id
_entity_poly.type
_entity_poly.pdbx_seq_one_letter_code
_entity_poly.pdbx_strand_id
1 'polypeptide(L)'
;MNRIGIIIAAVIVLVPFASVALGLRLYPASLLFGILALMLAPLAIHKVPSPNWSAGLLVGLAFFASFPVKKLEIVGGPVQEVLCTLAYGAVLWLVGLGWKRKWS
;
A
#
# COMPACT_ATOMS: atom_id res chain seq x y z
N MET A 1 -12.04 -2.51 14.39
CA MET A 1 -10.81 -1.91 13.81
C MET A 1 -10.45 -0.67 14.61
N ASN A 2 -9.18 -0.38 14.88
CA ASN A 2 -8.78 0.78 15.68
C ASN A 2 -8.57 2.04 14.82
N ARG A 3 -8.41 3.21 15.47
CA ARG A 3 -8.26 4.51 14.80
C ARG A 3 -7.16 4.52 13.73
N ILE A 4 -6.05 3.83 13.97
CA ILE A 4 -4.92 3.76 13.03
C ILE A 4 -5.31 2.98 11.77
N GLY A 5 -5.95 1.81 11.92
CA GLY A 5 -6.46 1.06 10.76
C GLY A 5 -7.45 1.87 9.91
N ILE A 6 -8.32 2.67 10.55
CA ILE A 6 -9.24 3.57 9.86
C ILE A 6 -8.49 4.65 9.07
N ILE A 7 -7.46 5.26 9.66
CA ILE A 7 -6.63 6.27 8.98
C ILE A 7 -5.95 5.65 7.74
N ILE A 8 -5.39 4.46 7.87
CA ILE A 8 -4.72 3.77 6.75
C ILE A 8 -5.74 3.48 5.64
N ALA A 9 -6.91 2.96 5.98
CA ALA A 9 -7.98 2.72 5.02
C ALA A 9 -8.43 4.02 4.34
N ALA A 10 -8.59 5.10 5.09
CA ALA A 10 -8.94 6.41 4.55
C ALA A 10 -7.86 6.94 3.59
N VAL A 11 -6.57 6.77 3.89
CA VAL A 11 -5.47 7.14 2.99
C VAL A 11 -5.53 6.34 1.68
N ILE A 12 -5.68 5.01 1.77
CA ILE A 12 -5.78 4.13 0.60
C ILE A 12 -6.92 4.57 -0.33
N VAL A 13 -8.04 5.03 0.22
CA VAL A 13 -9.20 5.45 -0.57
C VAL A 13 -9.07 6.89 -1.05
N LEU A 14 -8.76 7.85 -0.18
CA LEU A 14 -8.86 9.28 -0.48
C LEU A 14 -7.68 9.82 -1.30
N VAL A 15 -6.45 9.33 -1.08
CA VAL A 15 -5.27 9.85 -1.78
C VAL A 15 -5.31 9.62 -3.30
N PRO A 16 -5.80 8.46 -3.81
CA PRO A 16 -6.04 8.29 -5.23
C PRO A 16 -6.98 9.33 -5.83
N PHE A 17 -8.14 9.58 -5.20
CA PHE A 17 -9.09 10.59 -5.68
C PHE A 17 -8.50 12.00 -5.63
N ALA A 18 -7.83 12.36 -4.54
CA ALA A 18 -7.17 13.66 -4.42
C ALA A 18 -6.09 13.84 -5.50
N SER A 19 -5.34 12.79 -5.81
CA SER A 19 -4.28 12.84 -6.80
C SER A 19 -4.82 13.03 -8.23
N VAL A 20 -5.95 12.39 -8.54
CA VAL A 20 -6.68 12.60 -9.79
C VAL A 20 -7.23 14.03 -9.85
N ALA A 21 -7.86 14.51 -8.79
CA ALA A 21 -8.42 15.87 -8.72
C ALA A 21 -7.35 16.97 -8.89
N LEU A 22 -6.14 16.73 -8.37
CA LEU A 22 -5.00 17.63 -8.51
C LEU A 22 -4.28 17.50 -9.86
N GLY A 23 -4.69 16.57 -10.73
CA GLY A 23 -4.06 16.34 -12.03
C GLY A 23 -2.59 15.91 -11.93
N LEU A 24 -2.23 15.18 -10.86
CA LEU A 24 -0.86 14.72 -10.66
C LEU A 24 -0.44 13.80 -11.81
N ARG A 25 0.75 14.07 -12.37
CA ARG A 25 1.36 13.16 -13.35
C ARG A 25 1.63 11.81 -12.70
N LEU A 26 1.61 10.73 -13.50
CA LEU A 26 1.75 9.37 -12.99
C LEU A 26 3.07 9.09 -12.25
N TYR A 27 4.18 9.70 -12.69
CA TYR A 27 5.48 9.55 -12.04
C TYR A 27 5.53 10.17 -10.62
N PRO A 28 5.18 11.46 -10.39
CA PRO A 28 5.11 11.98 -9.03
C PRO A 28 4.03 11.28 -8.18
N ALA A 29 2.93 10.82 -8.78
CA ALA A 29 1.93 10.01 -8.07
C ALA A 29 2.52 8.66 -7.60
N SER A 30 3.32 7.97 -8.42
CA SER A 30 3.93 6.69 -8.04
C SER A 30 4.88 6.84 -6.85
N LEU A 31 5.69 7.89 -6.84
CA LEU A 31 6.57 8.22 -5.72
C LEU A 31 5.78 8.53 -4.45
N LEU A 32 4.74 9.39 -4.55
CA LEU A 32 3.93 9.77 -3.41
C LEU A 32 3.22 8.54 -2.78
N PHE A 33 2.66 7.66 -3.61
CA PHE A 33 1.94 6.49 -3.13
C PHE A 33 2.91 5.48 -2.50
N GLY A 34 4.08 5.29 -3.11
CA GLY A 34 5.14 4.45 -2.57
C GLY A 34 5.64 4.92 -1.21
N ILE A 35 5.94 6.22 -1.07
CA ILE A 35 6.42 6.81 0.20
C ILE A 35 5.35 6.66 1.29
N LEU A 36 4.09 7.01 0.99
CA LEU A 36 3.00 6.85 1.95
C LEU A 36 2.82 5.40 2.37
N ALA A 37 2.88 4.45 1.44
CA ALA A 37 2.76 3.04 1.76
C ALA A 37 3.91 2.55 2.67
N LEU A 38 5.15 2.96 2.38
CA LEU A 38 6.32 2.63 3.20
C LEU A 38 6.18 3.17 4.63
N MET A 39 5.69 4.40 4.79
CA MET A 39 5.47 5.00 6.11
C MET A 39 4.33 4.33 6.88
N LEU A 40 3.28 3.90 6.18
CA LEU A 40 2.11 3.30 6.80
C LEU A 40 2.25 1.80 7.05
N ALA A 41 3.13 1.09 6.37
CA ALA A 41 3.31 -0.36 6.54
C ALA A 41 3.70 -0.76 7.98
N PRO A 42 4.68 -0.14 8.65
CA PRO A 42 4.98 -0.44 10.06
C PRO A 42 3.78 -0.17 10.98
N LEU A 43 2.95 0.83 10.67
CA LEU A 43 1.75 1.14 11.46
C LEU A 43 0.65 0.09 11.22
N ALA A 44 0.44 -0.32 9.96
CA ALA A 44 -0.47 -1.40 9.61
C ALA A 44 -0.07 -2.69 10.34
N ILE A 45 1.23 -2.99 10.39
CA ILE A 45 1.76 -4.18 11.06
C ILE A 45 1.72 -4.05 12.57
N HIS A 46 2.27 -3.02 13.21
CA HIS A 46 2.45 -3.07 14.66
C HIS A 46 1.32 -2.42 15.46
N LYS A 47 0.49 -1.58 14.84
CA LYS A 47 -0.54 -0.83 15.56
C LYS A 47 -1.94 -1.35 15.36
N VAL A 48 -2.21 -2.19 14.35
CA VAL A 48 -3.53 -2.77 14.13
C VAL A 48 -3.63 -4.09 14.91
N PRO A 49 -4.49 -4.19 15.94
CA PRO A 49 -4.47 -5.32 16.87
C PRO A 49 -4.89 -6.65 16.23
N SER A 50 -5.85 -6.63 15.31
CA SER A 50 -6.30 -7.84 14.63
C SER A 50 -5.33 -8.24 13.50
N PRO A 51 -4.81 -9.49 13.51
CA PRO A 51 -3.98 -10.04 12.43
C PRO A 51 -4.61 -9.90 11.05
N ASN A 52 -5.87 -10.30 10.92
CA ASN A 52 -6.60 -10.30 9.63
C ASN A 52 -6.72 -8.89 9.05
N TRP A 53 -7.03 -7.91 9.89
CA TRP A 53 -7.12 -6.51 9.46
C TRP A 53 -5.75 -5.93 9.08
N SER A 54 -4.69 -6.30 9.80
CA SER A 54 -3.34 -5.86 9.48
C SER A 54 -2.85 -6.41 8.13
N ALA A 55 -3.05 -7.72 7.89
CA ALA A 55 -2.74 -8.34 6.60
C ALA A 55 -3.57 -7.70 5.46
N GLY A 56 -4.88 -7.50 5.67
CA GLY A 56 -5.74 -6.84 4.69
C GLY A 56 -5.29 -5.41 4.36
N LEU A 57 -4.88 -4.63 5.37
CA LEU A 57 -4.36 -3.28 5.16
C LEU A 57 -3.01 -3.27 4.45
N LEU A 58 -2.12 -4.23 4.74
CA LEU A 58 -0.87 -4.39 4.00
C LEU A 58 -1.11 -4.69 2.52
N VAL A 59 -2.03 -5.61 2.23
CA VAL A 59 -2.43 -5.92 0.85
C VAL A 59 -3.02 -4.68 0.18
N GLY A 60 -3.90 -3.96 0.88
CA GLY A 60 -4.45 -2.69 0.40
C GLY A 60 -3.37 -1.65 0.10
N LEU A 61 -2.37 -1.51 0.97
CA LEU A 61 -1.21 -0.63 0.75
C LEU A 61 -0.36 -1.06 -0.45
N ALA A 62 -0.23 -2.36 -0.70
CA ALA A 62 0.48 -2.87 -1.88
C ALA A 62 -0.27 -2.58 -3.19
N PHE A 63 -1.59 -2.74 -3.21
CA PHE A 63 -2.43 -2.33 -4.33
C PHE A 63 -2.37 -0.83 -4.56
N PHE A 64 -2.46 -0.05 -3.48
CA PHE A 64 -2.31 1.40 -3.50
C PHE A 64 -0.96 1.82 -4.10
N ALA A 65 0.15 1.37 -3.53
CA ALA A 65 1.49 1.74 -3.99
C ALA A 65 1.79 1.34 -5.46
N SER A 66 1.29 0.18 -5.88
CA SER A 66 1.51 -0.34 -7.23
C SER A 66 0.60 0.29 -8.30
N PHE A 67 -0.49 0.97 -7.92
CA PHE A 67 -1.50 1.47 -8.85
C PHE A 67 -0.94 2.44 -9.92
N PRO A 68 -0.20 3.50 -9.58
CA PRO A 68 0.31 4.43 -10.59
C PRO A 68 1.36 3.77 -11.49
N VAL A 69 2.13 2.81 -10.96
CA VAL A 69 3.17 2.07 -11.71
C VAL A 69 2.55 1.18 -12.78
N LYS A 70 1.47 0.46 -12.45
CA LYS A 70 0.73 -0.33 -13.43
C LYS A 70 0.14 0.55 -14.53
N LYS A 71 -0.31 1.76 -14.18
CA LYS A 71 -0.86 2.73 -15.14
C LYS A 71 0.20 3.41 -16.03
N LEU A 72 1.49 3.32 -15.69
CA LEU A 72 2.58 3.85 -16.53
C LEU A 72 2.87 2.96 -17.75
N GLU A 73 2.09 1.92 -18.03
CA GLU A 73 2.30 0.93 -19.12
C GLU A 73 3.67 0.24 -19.12
N ILE A 74 4.44 0.37 -18.04
CA ILE A 74 5.70 -0.36 -17.82
C ILE A 74 5.43 -1.87 -17.66
N VAL A 75 4.19 -2.23 -17.32
CA VAL A 75 3.74 -3.56 -16.97
C VAL A 75 2.67 -3.98 -17.97
N GLY A 76 3.07 -4.71 -19.02
CA GLY A 76 2.27 -4.98 -20.23
C GLY A 76 1.27 -6.14 -20.15
N GLY A 77 0.95 -6.67 -18.96
CA GLY A 77 0.00 -7.79 -18.86
C GLY A 77 -0.40 -8.18 -17.44
N PRO A 78 -1.52 -8.93 -17.29
CA PRO A 78 -2.15 -9.21 -15.99
C PRO A 78 -1.22 -9.99 -15.04
N VAL A 79 -0.41 -10.91 -15.56
CA VAL A 79 0.59 -11.63 -14.76
C VAL A 79 1.62 -10.67 -14.18
N GLN A 80 2.09 -9.72 -14.98
CA GLN A 80 3.10 -8.76 -14.56
C GLN A 80 2.52 -7.76 -13.57
N GLU A 81 1.24 -7.39 -13.68
CA GLU A 81 0.54 -6.56 -12.70
C GLU A 81 0.43 -7.24 -11.34
N VAL A 82 0.10 -8.54 -11.32
CA VAL A 82 0.04 -9.33 -10.09
C VAL A 82 1.43 -9.40 -9.47
N LEU A 83 2.47 -9.74 -10.25
CA LEU A 83 3.85 -9.78 -9.78
C LEU A 83 4.33 -8.43 -9.23
N CYS A 84 3.98 -7.33 -9.89
CA CYS A 84 4.27 -5.98 -9.40
C CYS A 84 3.63 -5.74 -8.03
N THR A 85 2.35 -6.09 -7.86
CA THR A 85 1.65 -5.96 -6.57
C THR A 85 2.29 -6.80 -5.48
N LEU A 86 2.65 -8.05 -5.80
CA LEU A 86 3.30 -8.96 -4.87
C LEU A 86 4.69 -8.45 -4.46
N ALA A 87 5.46 -7.88 -5.40
CA ALA A 87 6.74 -7.26 -5.12
C ALA A 87 6.60 -6.09 -4.13
N TYR A 88 5.60 -5.21 -4.34
CA TYR A 88 5.29 -4.16 -3.37
C TYR A 88 4.86 -4.75 -2.02
N GLY A 89 4.01 -5.77 -2.00
CA GLY A 89 3.60 -6.45 -0.76
C GLY A 89 4.79 -7.02 0.01
N ALA A 90 5.73 -7.66 -0.68
CA ALA A 90 6.95 -8.18 -0.08
C ALA A 90 7.82 -7.05 0.48
N VAL A 91 8.03 -5.96 -0.26
CA VAL A 91 8.79 -4.80 0.24
C VAL A 91 8.14 -4.19 1.48
N LEU A 92 6.81 -3.99 1.46
CA LEU A 92 6.08 -3.43 2.60
C LEU A 92 6.10 -4.37 3.81
N TRP A 93 6.02 -5.68 3.59
CA TRP A 93 6.19 -6.66 4.66
C TRP A 93 7.58 -6.57 5.29
N LEU A 94 8.63 -6.42 4.47
CA LEU A 94 9.99 -6.31 4.95
C LEU A 94 10.21 -5.01 5.73
N VAL A 95 9.77 -3.87 5.16
CA VAL A 95 9.90 -2.53 5.77
C VAL A 95 9.09 -2.42 7.05
N GLY A 96 7.89 -3.01 7.07
CA GLY A 96 7.07 -3.08 8.27
C GLY A 96 7.56 -4.08 9.31
N LEU A 97 8.64 -4.83 9.05
CA LEU A 97 9.16 -5.88 9.92
C LEU A 97 8.08 -6.92 10.30
N GLY A 98 7.27 -7.33 9.33
CA GLY A 98 6.14 -8.25 9.54
C GLY A 98 6.51 -9.55 10.24
N TRP A 99 7.76 -10.02 10.06
CA TRP A 99 8.30 -11.21 10.74
C TRP A 99 8.53 -11.03 12.24
N LYS A 100 8.66 -9.80 12.76
CA LYS A 100 8.83 -9.53 14.19
C LYS A 100 7.52 -9.42 14.95
N ARG A 101 6.39 -9.32 14.24
CA ARG A 101 5.08 -9.26 14.88
C ARG A 101 4.71 -10.63 15.44
N LYS A 102 4.28 -10.66 16.70
CA LYS A 102 3.56 -11.81 17.25
C LYS A 102 2.13 -11.78 16.69
N TRP A 103 1.79 -12.80 15.90
CA TRP A 103 0.50 -12.93 15.22
C TRP A 103 -0.51 -13.78 15.99
N SER A 104 -0.13 -14.24 17.19
CA SER A 104 -0.93 -14.97 18.16
C SER A 104 -1.88 -14.06 18.94
#